data_AF-A0A0D8XLP2-F1
#
_entry.id   AF-A0A0D8XLP2-F1
#
_cell.length_a   1.000
_cell.length_b   1.000
_cell.length_c   1.000
_cell.angle_alpha   90.00
_cell.angle_beta   90.00
_cell.angle_gamma   90.00
#
_symmetry.space_group_name_H-M   'P 1'
#
loop_
_entity.id
_entity.type
_entity.pdbx_description
1 polymer ?
#
loop_
_entity_poly.entity_id
_entity_poly.type
_entity_poly.pdbx_seq_one_letter_code
_entity_poly.pdbx_strand_id
1 'polypeptide(L)'
;MIKIRSYDVKPLSSHTRVHTFDNSRPLNTLSLSGNFSMAEAHAWLSLIVSGVPANPPNTDEVTVNYQSTSSAATQLQATYW
;
A
#
# COMPACT_ATOMS: atom_id res chain seq x y z
N MET A 1 18.95 -33.34 -4.63
CA MET A 1 18.59 -32.24 -5.56
C MET A 1 18.24 -31.02 -4.72
N ILE A 2 19.01 -29.93 -4.80
CA ILE A 2 18.78 -28.71 -4.01
C ILE A 2 17.87 -27.79 -4.82
N LYS A 3 16.82 -27.24 -4.19
CA LYS A 3 15.90 -26.28 -4.83
C LYS A 3 15.97 -24.95 -4.08
N ILE A 4 16.47 -23.92 -4.74
CA ILE A 4 16.54 -22.55 -4.20
C ILE A 4 15.15 -21.91 -4.34
N ARG A 5 14.71 -21.20 -3.30
CA ARG A 5 13.50 -20.37 -3.32
C ARG A 5 13.87 -18.96 -2.90
N SER A 6 13.46 -17.99 -3.70
CA SER A 6 13.60 -16.56 -3.40
C SER A 6 12.25 -16.00 -2.99
N TYR A 7 12.26 -15.11 -2.00
CA TYR A 7 11.08 -14.45 -1.48
C TYR A 7 11.37 -12.96 -1.37
N ASP A 8 10.49 -12.14 -1.92
CA ASP A 8 10.62 -10.70 -1.81
C ASP A 8 9.98 -10.20 -0.52
N VAL A 9 10.79 -9.62 0.36
CA VAL A 9 10.30 -8.92 1.55
C VAL A 9 10.02 -7.47 1.16
N LYS A 10 8.74 -7.10 1.14
CA LYS A 10 8.31 -5.74 0.80
C LYS A 10 8.68 -4.75 1.92
N PRO A 11 9.00 -3.49 1.60
CA PRO A 11 9.31 -2.46 2.60
C PRO A 11 8.29 -2.31 3.73
N LEU A 12 7.00 -2.42 3.41
CA LEU A 12 5.89 -2.36 4.37
C LEU A 12 5.26 -3.75 4.58
N SER A 13 6.07 -4.82 4.60
CA SER A 13 5.58 -6.20 4.76
C SER A 13 4.76 -6.44 6.04
N SER A 14 4.98 -5.64 7.09
CA SER A 14 4.20 -5.70 8.34
C SER A 14 2.86 -4.95 8.27
N HIS A 15 2.45 -4.47 7.09
CA HIS A 15 1.17 -3.81 6.90
C HIS A 15 0.22 -4.75 6.16
N THR A 16 -0.93 -5.05 6.77
CA THR A 16 -1.97 -5.88 6.19
C THR A 16 -3.14 -5.02 5.73
N ARG A 17 -3.74 -5.37 4.59
CA ARG A 17 -4.88 -4.63 4.04
C ARG A 17 -6.11 -4.77 4.96
N VAL A 18 -6.80 -3.67 5.19
CA VAL A 18 -8.01 -3.60 6.02
C VAL A 18 -9.09 -2.77 5.31
N HIS A 19 -10.35 -2.96 5.70
CA HIS A 19 -11.46 -2.18 5.14
C HIS A 19 -11.73 -0.89 5.93
N THR A 20 -11.39 -0.87 7.22
CA THR A 20 -11.67 0.24 8.14
C THR A 20 -10.44 1.13 8.32
N PHE A 21 -10.65 2.44 8.33
CA PHE A 21 -9.64 3.46 8.66
C PHE A 21 -10.22 4.44 9.68
N ASP A 22 -9.47 4.72 10.74
CA ASP A 22 -9.92 5.59 11.82
C ASP A 22 -9.41 7.02 11.61
N ASN A 23 -10.27 7.86 11.04
CA ASN A 23 -10.00 9.28 10.78
C ASN A 23 -9.91 10.14 12.04
N SER A 24 -10.22 9.61 13.24
CA SER A 24 -10.10 10.37 14.49
C SER A 24 -8.66 10.42 15.02
N ARG A 25 -7.77 9.55 14.50
CA ARG A 25 -6.38 9.46 14.93
C ARG A 25 -5.53 10.54 14.25
N PRO A 26 -4.49 11.07 14.91
CA PRO A 26 -3.53 11.96 14.27
C PRO A 26 -2.91 11.28 13.05
N LEU A 27 -2.93 11.99 11.91
CA LEU A 27 -2.45 11.48 10.63
C LEU A 27 -1.31 12.34 10.11
N ASN A 28 -0.19 11.70 9.81
CA ASN A 28 0.89 12.32 9.05
C ASN A 28 0.62 12.13 7.56
N THR A 29 0.59 13.22 6.80
CA THR A 29 0.28 13.20 5.37
C THR A 29 1.53 13.48 4.54
N LEU A 30 1.79 12.62 3.56
CA LEU A 30 2.81 12.83 2.53
C LEU A 30 2.10 12.88 1.17
N SER A 31 2.28 13.98 0.44
CA SER A 31 1.73 14.16 -0.90
C SER A 31 2.86 14.18 -1.92
N LEU A 32 2.74 13.35 -2.94
CA LEU A 32 3.62 13.34 -4.11
C LEU A 32 2.86 13.99 -5.28
N SER A 33 3.51 14.87 -6.03
CA SER A 33 2.87 15.58 -7.16
C SER A 33 3.81 15.61 -8.37
N GLY A 34 3.27 15.41 -9.57
CA GLY A 34 4.06 15.33 -10.80
C GLY A 34 3.29 14.71 -11.96
N ASN A 35 3.99 14.50 -13.08
CA ASN A 35 3.41 13.94 -14.31
C ASN A 35 3.50 12.41 -14.33
N PHE A 36 2.92 11.76 -13.32
CA PHE A 36 2.83 10.30 -13.25
C PHE A 36 1.40 9.85 -13.54
N SER A 37 1.29 8.69 -14.16
CA SER A 37 0.04 8.02 -14.45
C SER A 37 -0.48 7.23 -13.24
N MET A 38 -1.79 6.96 -13.25
CA MET A 38 -2.44 6.05 -12.30
C MET A 38 -1.75 4.68 -12.21
N ALA A 39 -1.25 4.18 -13.35
CA ALA A 39 -0.53 2.91 -13.42
C ALA A 39 0.83 2.96 -12.70
N GLU A 40 1.56 4.07 -12.82
CA GLU A 40 2.83 4.26 -12.12
C GLU A 40 2.63 4.38 -10.61
N ALA A 41 1.65 5.17 -10.16
CA ALA A 41 1.30 5.27 -8.75
C ALA A 41 0.89 3.91 -8.16
N HIS A 42 0.07 3.14 -8.90
CA HIS A 42 -0.30 1.78 -8.50
C HIS A 42 0.91 0.84 -8.43
N ALA A 43 1.81 0.92 -9.40
CA ALA A 43 3.04 0.13 -9.42
C ALA A 43 3.92 0.44 -8.19
N TRP A 44 4.10 1.71 -7.83
CA TRP A 44 4.83 2.11 -6.63
C TRP A 44 4.22 1.52 -5.35
N LEU A 45 2.88 1.55 -5.25
CA LEU A 45 2.20 0.94 -4.12
C LEU A 45 2.47 -0.58 -4.05
N SER A 46 2.41 -1.28 -5.19
CA SER A 46 2.72 -2.72 -5.28
C SER A 46 4.17 -3.08 -4.92
N LEU A 47 5.09 -2.13 -5.02
CA LEU A 47 6.49 -2.29 -4.61
C LEU A 47 6.65 -2.22 -3.10
N ILE A 48 5.81 -1.45 -2.40
CA ILE A 48 5.97 -1.20 -0.96
C ILE A 48 5.09 -2.10 -0.07
N VAL A 49 3.89 -2.47 -0.49
CA VAL A 49 2.94 -3.27 0.30
C VAL A 49 2.61 -4.60 -0.35
N SER A 50 2.15 -5.56 0.46
CA SER A 50 1.70 -6.88 -0.01
C SER A 50 0.21 -6.89 -0.34
N GLY A 51 -0.21 -7.73 -1.28
CA GLY A 51 -1.63 -7.94 -1.57
C GLY A 51 -2.30 -6.87 -2.44
N VAL A 52 -1.49 -6.08 -3.16
CA VAL A 52 -1.99 -5.19 -4.22
C VAL A 52 -2.28 -6.02 -5.47
N PRO A 53 -3.44 -5.85 -6.13
CA PRO A 53 -3.73 -6.49 -7.41
C PRO A 53 -2.68 -6.15 -8.48
N ALA A 54 -2.54 -6.99 -9.51
CA ALA A 54 -1.58 -6.74 -10.59
C ALA A 54 -1.95 -5.53 -11.45
N ASN A 55 -3.25 -5.25 -11.59
CA ASN A 55 -3.77 -4.14 -12.39
C ASN A 55 -4.51 -3.15 -11.48
N PRO A 56 -4.40 -1.84 -11.77
CA PRO A 56 -5.20 -0.85 -11.07
C PRO A 56 -6.69 -1.10 -11.29
N PRO A 57 -7.55 -0.80 -10.31
CA PRO A 57 -8.99 -0.73 -10.50
C PRO A 57 -9.36 0.21 -11.65
N ASN A 58 -10.43 -0.10 -12.37
CA ASN A 58 -11.02 0.79 -13.39
C ASN A 58 -11.84 1.91 -12.71
N THR A 59 -11.19 2.70 -11.87
CA THR A 59 -11.78 3.85 -11.17
C THR A 59 -10.86 5.06 -11.30
N ASP A 60 -11.45 6.26 -11.29
CA ASP A 60 -10.70 7.51 -11.42
C ASP A 60 -9.88 7.83 -10.17
N GLU A 61 -10.26 7.28 -9.01
CA GLU A 61 -9.56 7.40 -7.75
C GLU A 61 -9.51 6.03 -7.07
N VAL A 62 -8.41 5.73 -6.40
CA VAL A 62 -8.28 4.52 -5.58
C VAL A 62 -7.81 4.88 -4.19
N THR A 63 -8.58 4.43 -3.20
CA THR A 63 -8.23 4.50 -1.78
C THR A 63 -8.07 3.10 -1.22
N VAL A 64 -6.95 2.85 -0.56
CA VAL A 64 -6.71 1.58 0.14
C VAL A 64 -6.14 1.81 1.53
N ASN A 65 -6.62 1.01 2.47
CA ASN A 65 -6.28 1.12 3.88
C ASN A 65 -5.46 -0.09 4.30
N TYR A 66 -4.45 0.16 5.12
CA TYR A 66 -3.60 -0.84 5.73
C TYR A 66 -3.45 -0.59 7.22
N GLN A 67 -3.23 -1.66 7.96
CA GLN A 67 -2.94 -1.63 9.38
C GLN A 67 -1.61 -2.34 9.65
N SER A 68 -0.76 -1.72 10.46
CA SER A 68 0.46 -2.33 10.94
C SER A 68 0.14 -3.48 11.90
N THR A 69 0.77 -4.63 11.71
CA THR A 69 0.71 -5.77 12.63
C THR A 69 1.63 -5.60 13.85
N SER A 70 2.37 -4.50 13.93
CA SER A 70 3.20 -4.15 15.08
C SER A 70 2.36 -3.69 16.28
N SER A 71 2.94 -3.69 17.47
CA SER A 71 2.26 -3.35 18.74
C SER A 71 1.61 -1.96 18.78
N ALA A 72 2.05 -1.02 17.93
CA ALA A 72 1.50 0.34 17.85
C ALA A 72 0.20 0.43 17.01
N ALA A 73 -0.15 -0.62 16.25
CA ALA A 73 -1.36 -0.70 15.42
C ALA A 73 -1.63 0.57 14.59
N THR A 74 -0.58 1.16 14.00
CA THR A 74 -0.71 2.35 13.16
C THR A 74 -1.46 2.02 11.87
N GLN A 75 -2.11 3.02 11.27
CA GLN A 75 -2.83 2.86 10.02
C GLN A 75 -2.16 3.68 8.91
N LEU A 76 -2.29 3.18 7.69
CA LEU A 76 -1.83 3.82 6.47
C LEU A 76 -2.99 3.84 5.49
N GLN A 77 -3.39 5.02 5.04
CA GLN A 77 -4.29 5.19 3.91
C GLN A 77 -3.48 5.70 2.73
N ALA A 78 -3.57 5.02 1.59
CA ALA A 78 -2.98 5.47 0.34
C ALA A 78 -4.11 5.81 -0.63
N THR A 79 -4.10 7.04 -1.11
CA THR A 79 -5.05 7.55 -2.10
C THR A 79 -4.27 8.08 -3.30
N TYR A 80 -4.66 7.68 -4.49
CA TYR A 80 -4.04 8.10 -5.74
C TYR A 80 -5.08 8.13 -6.87
N TRP A 81 -4.87 9.02 -7.84
CA TRP A 81 -5.72 9.32 -8.99
C TRP A 81 -4.84 9.77 -10.17
#